data_AF-A0A6M0ISE7-F1
#
_entry.id   AF-A0A6M0ISE7-F1
#
_cell.length_a   1.000
_cell.length_b   1.000
_cell.length_c   1.000
_cell.angle_alpha   90.00
_cell.angle_beta   90.00
_cell.angle_gamma   90.00
#
_symmetry.space_group_name_H-M   'P 1'
#
loop_
_entity.id
_entity.type
_entity.pdbx_description
1 polymer ?
#
loop_
_entity_poly.entity_id
_entity_poly.type
_entity_poly.pdbx_seq_one_letter_code
_entity_poly.pdbx_strand_id
1 'polypeptide(L)' 'MKTRTITAKFRYCNSGREEEETVNIIFSDEDDKYVICKPYVVEKGQRLVFDKETNEFLVND' A
#
# COMPACT_ATOMS: atom_id res chain seq x y z
N MET A 1 -0.92 -1.29 -16.69
CA MET A 1 -1.19 -0.83 -15.31
C MET A 1 -2.52 -1.40 -14.87
N LYS A 2 -2.55 -2.14 -13.76
CA LYS A 2 -3.78 -2.73 -13.20
C LYS A 2 -4.16 -1.97 -11.93
N THR A 3 -5.43 -1.63 -11.81
CA THR A 3 -5.98 -1.04 -10.57
C THR A 3 -6.66 -2.15 -9.78
N ARG A 4 -6.43 -2.18 -8.46
CA ARG A 4 -7.10 -3.10 -7.54
C ARG A 4 -7.62 -2.33 -6.34
N THR A 5 -8.74 -2.81 -5.81
CA THR A 5 -9.28 -2.35 -4.53
C THR A 5 -8.94 -3.42 -3.50
N ILE A 6 -8.25 -3.05 -2.42
CA ILE A 6 -7.85 -3.98 -1.36
C ILE A 6 -8.14 -3.37 0.02
N THR A 7 -8.39 -4.21 1.02
CA THR A 7 -8.34 -3.79 2.43
C THR A 7 -6.91 -3.92 2.91
N ALA A 8 -6.33 -2.83 3.41
CA ALA A 8 -4.95 -2.81 3.85
C ALA A 8 -4.78 -2.03 5.16
N LYS A 9 -3.75 -2.41 5.91
CA LYS A 9 -3.40 -1.80 7.18
C LYS A 9 -2.22 -0.84 6.98
N PHE A 10 -2.42 0.42 7.30
CA PHE A 10 -1.44 1.49 7.23
C PHE A 10 -0.76 1.64 8.58
N ARG A 11 0.56 1.46 8.63
CA ARG A 11 1.40 1.71 9.80
C ARG A 11 2.19 3.00 9.58
N TYR A 12 1.93 3.99 10.42
CA TYR A 12 2.58 5.30 10.35
C TYR A 12 3.84 5.31 11.21
N CYS A 13 5.00 5.52 10.56
CA CYS A 13 6.31 5.38 11.19
C CYS A 13 6.55 6.34 12.36
N ASN A 14 6.06 7.58 12.29
CA ASN A 14 6.39 8.62 13.27
C ASN A 14 5.38 8.74 14.41
N SER A 15 4.13 8.35 14.18
CA SER A 15 3.03 8.49 15.13
C SER A 15 2.68 7.18 15.86
N GLY A 16 3.20 6.04 15.40
CA GLY A 16 2.86 4.71 15.95
C GLY A 16 1.41 4.31 15.73
N ARG A 17 0.67 5.08 14.92
CA ARG A 17 -0.72 4.84 14.57
C ARG A 17 -0.81 3.72 13.55
N GLU A 18 -1.84 2.89 13.70
CA GLU A 18 -2.24 1.91 12.70
C GLU A 18 -3.69 2.14 12.29
N GLU A 19 -3.98 2.09 10.99
CA GLU A 19 -5.34 2.25 10.45
C GLU A 19 -5.62 1.17 9.42
N GLU A 20 -6.83 0.60 9.42
CA GLU A 20 -7.28 -0.32 8.39
C GLU A 20 -8.31 0.38 7.51
N GLU A 21 -8.02 0.48 6.20
CA GLU A 21 -8.89 1.13 5.23
C GLU A 21 -8.93 0.33 3.91
N THR A 22 -10.05 0.43 3.19
CA THR A 22 -10.16 -0.11 1.83
C THR A 22 -9.65 0.93 0.86
N VAL A 23 -8.60 0.60 0.11
CA VAL A 23 -7.91 1.54 -0.79
C VAL A 23 -7.82 1.06 -2.22
N ASN A 24 -7.80 2.04 -3.12
CA ASN A 24 -7.51 1.83 -4.53
C ASN A 24 -6.02 2.01 -4.82
N ILE A 25 -5.42 0.98 -5.42
CA ILE A 25 -4.00 0.93 -5.69
C ILE A 25 -3.69 0.55 -7.13
N ILE A 26 -2.63 1.16 -7.67
CA ILE A 26 -2.17 0.94 -9.04
C ILE A 26 -0.84 0.19 -8.99
N PHE A 27 -0.81 -0.98 -9.63
CA PHE A 27 0.38 -1.81 -9.80
C PHE A 27 0.90 -1.78 -11.25
N SER A 28 2.23 -1.86 -11.37
CA SER A 28 2.89 -2.29 -12.61
C SER A 28 2.96 -3.83 -12.68
N ASP A 29 3.18 -4.38 -13.88
CA ASP A 29 3.37 -5.83 -14.06
C ASP A 29 4.62 -6.37 -13.34
N GLU A 30 5.58 -5.51 -13.02
CA GLU A 30 6.74 -5.86 -12.19
C GLU A 30 6.33 -5.95 -10.72
N ASP A 31 5.70 -4.91 -10.18
CA ASP A 31 5.23 -4.89 -8.79
C ASP A 31 4.35 -6.09 -8.47
N ASP A 32 3.47 -6.49 -9.40
CA ASP A 32 2.54 -7.61 -9.22
C ASP A 32 3.24 -8.96 -8.98
N LYS A 33 4.52 -9.11 -9.37
CA LYS A 33 5.31 -10.33 -9.17
C LYS A 33 6.00 -10.42 -7.82
N TYR A 34 6.23 -9.30 -7.15
CA TYR A 34 6.98 -9.25 -5.89
C TYR A 34 6.05 -9.31 -4.67
N VAL A 35 6.53 -9.89 -3.57
CA VAL A 35 5.80 -9.87 -2.28
C VAL A 35 5.78 -8.46 -1.69
N ILE A 36 6.95 -7.82 -1.63
CA ILE A 36 7.10 -6.43 -1.19
C ILE A 36 7.26 -5.55 -2.43
N CYS A 37 6.42 -4.53 -2.55
CA CYS A 37 6.38 -3.66 -3.73
C CYS A 37 6.06 -2.21 -3.36
N LYS A 38 6.12 -1.30 -4.36
CA LYS A 38 5.82 0.13 -4.14
C LYS A 38 4.67 0.62 -5.04
N PRO A 39 3.42 0.17 -4.80
CA PRO A 39 2.28 0.64 -5.56
C PRO A 39 1.98 2.12 -5.30
N TYR A 40 1.27 2.73 -6.25
CA TYR A 40 0.69 4.06 -6.06
C TYR A 40 -0.69 3.93 -5.41
N VAL A 41 -0.86 4.53 -4.23
CA VAL A 41 -2.12 4.55 -3.49
C VAL A 41 -2.89 5.81 -3.86
N VAL A 42 -4.04 5.65 -4.52
CA VAL A 42 -4.79 6.75 -5.14
C VAL A 42 -5.29 7.73 -4.08
N GLU A 43 -5.84 7.23 -2.97
CA GLU A 43 -6.41 8.04 -1.89
C GLU A 43 -5.37 8.84 -1.10
N LYS A 44 -4.13 8.34 -1.02
CA LYS A 44 -3.01 9.03 -0.36
C LYS A 44 -2.19 9.89 -1.35
N GLY A 45 -2.45 9.78 -2.66
CA GLY A 45 -1.74 10.52 -3.71
C GLY A 45 -0.24 10.22 -3.79
N GLN A 46 0.22 9.05 -3.34
CA GLN A 46 1.65 8.76 -3.19
C GLN A 46 1.99 7.27 -3.35
N ARG A 47 3.27 6.97 -3.59
CA ARG A 47 3.79 5.59 -3.62
C ARG A 47 4.24 5.16 -2.24
N LEU A 48 3.74 4.02 -1.77
CA LEU A 48 4.01 3.49 -0.43
C LEU A 48 4.62 2.10 -0.53
N VAL A 49 5.38 1.68 0.49
CA VAL A 49 5.85 0.28 0.57
C VAL A 49 4.68 -0.58 1.01
N PHE A 50 4.39 -1.63 0.24
CA PHE A 50 3.29 -2.56 0.45
C PHE A 50 3.80 -3.99 0.56
N ASP A 51 3.37 -4.69 1.60
CA ASP A 51 3.55 -6.13 1.76
C ASP A 51 2.25 -6.86 1.38
N LYS A 52 2.30 -7.68 0.34
CA LYS A 52 1.15 -8.46 -0.14
C LYS A 52 0.75 -9.62 0.75
N GLU A 53 1.67 -10.17 1.53
CA GLU A 53 1.37 -11.30 2.41
C GLU A 53 0.54 -10.83 3.60
N THR A 54 0.87 -9.64 4.15
CA THR A 54 0.19 -9.10 5.33
C THR A 54 -0.84 -8.00 5.01
N ASN A 55 -0.90 -7.55 3.76
CA ASN A 55 -1.65 -6.35 3.34
C ASN A 55 -1.28 -5.10 4.15
N GLU A 56 -0.01 -4.93 4.49
CA GLU A 56 0.46 -3.80 5.29
C GLU A 56 1.17 -2.75 4.42
N PHE A 57 0.88 -1.47 4.70
CA PHE A 57 1.55 -0.31 4.15
C PHE A 57 2.44 0.35 5.20
N LEU A 58 3.66 0.72 4.81
CA LEU A 58 4.51 1.61 5.60
C LEU A 58 4.36 3.04 5.07
N VAL A 59 3.86 3.92 5.95
CA VAL A 59 3.64 5.34 5.66
C VAL A 59 4.62 6.16 6.49
N ASN A 60 5.36 7.03 5.82
CA ASN A 60 6.05 8.10 6.54
C ASN A 60 5.03 9.21 6.83
N ASP A 61 4.89 9.56 8.10
CA ASP A 61 4.12 10.72 8.57
C ASP A 61 4.86 12.01 8.18
#